data_AF-I7ZDU9-F1
#
_entry.id   AF-I7ZDU9-F1
#
_cell.length_a   1.000
_cell.length_b   1.000
_cell.length_c   1.000
_cell.angle_alpha   90.00
_cell.angle_beta   90.00
_cell.angle_gamma   90.00
#
_symmetry.space_group_name_H-M   'P 1'
#
loop_
_entity.id
_entity.type
_entity.pdbx_description
1 polymer ?
#
loop_
_entity_poly.entity_id
_entity_poly.type
_entity_poly.pdbx_seq_one_letter_code
_entity_poly.pdbx_strand_id
1 'polypeptide(L)' 'MKIEFYDRKQSLLKTLVFEGYKQYSGKYWRADRLVMTNNQSGAVTTLIFNNYHFANGYNPRDFEQSSLGAGQ' A
#
# COMPACT_ATOMS: atom_id res chain seq x y z
N MET A 1 3.46 11.26 7.30
CA MET A 1 3.60 11.66 5.88
C MET A 1 2.23 11.60 5.22
N LYS A 2 1.93 12.44 4.21
CA LYS A 2 0.61 12.50 3.55
C LYS A 2 0.77 12.67 2.04
N ILE A 3 -0.14 12.08 1.27
CA ILE A 3 -0.30 12.32 -0.17
C ILE A 3 -1.75 12.73 -0.45
N GLU A 4 -1.93 13.69 -1.36
CA GLU A 4 -3.23 14.12 -1.86
C GLU A 4 -3.39 13.71 -3.32
N PHE A 5 -4.56 13.15 -3.63
CA PHE A 5 -4.91 12.72 -4.97
C PHE A 5 -6.03 13.62 -5.48
N TYR A 6 -5.78 14.23 -6.63
CA TYR A 6 -6.72 15.11 -7.32
C TYR A 6 -7.29 14.38 -8.54
N ASP A 7 -8.56 14.62 -8.85
CA ASP A 7 -9.19 14.07 -10.04
C ASP A 7 -8.85 14.90 -11.30
N ARG A 8 -9.40 14.48 -12.45
CA ARG A 8 -9.18 15.17 -13.74
C ARG A 8 -9.75 16.59 -13.78
N LYS A 9 -10.65 16.94 -12.86
CA LYS A 9 -11.21 18.28 -12.69
C LYS A 9 -10.44 19.09 -11.64
N GLN A 10 -9.27 18.61 -11.21
CA GLN A 10 -8.42 19.21 -10.18
C GLN A 10 -9.11 19.33 -8.81
N SER A 11 -10.14 18.55 -8.55
CA SER A 11 -10.80 18.51 -7.23
C SER A 11 -10.09 17.50 -6.32
N LEU A 12 -9.94 17.85 -5.03
CA LEU A 12 -9.35 16.95 -4.04
C LEU A 12 -10.24 15.72 -3.86
N LEU A 13 -9.78 14.59 -4.41
CA LEU A 13 -10.55 13.34 -4.43
C LEU A 13 -10.26 12.52 -3.18
N LYS A 14 -8.98 12.30 -2.87
CA LYS A 14 -8.56 11.39 -1.80
C LYS A 14 -7.33 11.90 -1.06
N THR A 15 -7.21 11.52 0.21
CA THR A 15 -6.03 11.76 1.04
C THR A 15 -5.55 10.45 1.63
N LEU A 16 -4.25 10.16 1.47
CA LEU A 16 -3.58 9.02 2.08
C LEU A 16 -2.62 9.50 3.18
N VAL A 17 -2.82 9.02 4.40
CA VAL A 17 -1.93 9.27 5.53
C VAL A 17 -1.16 7.99 5.87
N PHE A 18 0.14 8.15 6.08
CA PHE A 18 1.07 7.06 6.43
C PHE A 18 1.49 7.20 7.89
N GLU A 19 1.33 6.12 8.65
CA GLU A 19 1.55 6.04 10.09
C GLU A 19 2.40 4.81 10.45
N GLY A 20 3.01 4.85 11.64
CA GLY A 20 3.75 3.70 12.19
C GLY A 20 4.93 3.27 11.33
N TYR A 21 5.73 4.22 10.87
CA TYR A 21 6.96 3.91 10.14
C TYR A 21 7.92 3.07 10.98
N LYS A 22 8.37 1.96 10.39
CA LYS A 22 9.41 1.09 10.93
C LYS A 22 10.50 0.91 9.88
N GLN A 23 11.75 0.83 10.34
CA GLN A 23 12.90 0.57 9.49
C GLN A 23 13.24 -0.93 9.54
N TYR A 24 13.30 -1.55 8.37
CA TYR A 24 13.63 -2.97 8.19
C TYR A 24 15.02 -3.10 7.58
N SER A 25 15.77 -4.11 8.05
CA SER A 25 17.13 -4.43 7.60
C SER A 25 18.08 -3.22 7.58
N GLY A 26 17.91 -2.29 8.54
CA GLY A 26 18.73 -1.08 8.66
C GLY A 26 18.63 -0.11 7.48
N LYS A 27 17.70 -0.29 6.53
CA LYS A 27 17.67 0.49 5.28
C LYS A 27 16.26 0.84 4.77
N TYR A 28 15.28 -0.03 4.97
CA TYR A 28 13.98 0.10 4.30
C TYR A 28 12.89 0.59 5.24
N TRP A 29 12.44 1.83 5.06
CA TRP A 29 11.31 2.36 5.79
C TRP A 29 9.98 1.90 5.18
N ARG A 30 9.09 1.36 6.02
CA ARG A 30 7.71 1.01 5.67
C ARG A 30 6.76 1.50 6.75
N ALA A 31 5.66 2.12 6.34
CA ALA A 31 4.54 2.43 7.22
C ALA A 31 3.71 1.15 7.43
N ASP A 32 3.32 0.87 8.65
CA ASP A 32 2.47 -0.30 8.97
C ASP A 32 0.98 0.01 8.85
N ARG A 33 0.60 1.30 8.83
CA ARG A 33 -0.79 1.74 8.71
C ARG A 33 -0.93 2.85 7.67
N LEU A 34 -1.84 2.61 6.72
CA LEU A 34 -2.19 3.54 5.66
C LEU A 34 -3.69 3.85 5.72
N VAL A 35 -4.05 5.10 5.95
CA VAL A 35 -5.44 5.55 6.00
C VAL A 35 -5.76 6.35 4.75
N MET A 36 -6.63 5.79 3.91
CA MET A 36 -7.17 6.46 2.74
C MET A 36 -8.55 7.03 3.06
N THR A 37 -8.73 8.33 2.88
CA THR A 37 -10.03 9.00 2.99
C THR A 37 -10.44 9.54 1.63
N ASN A 38 -11.65 9.22 1.17
CA ASN A 38 -12.26 9.91 0.04
C ASN A 38 -12.90 11.20 0.53
N ASN A 39 -12.38 12.35 0.08
CA ASN A 39 -12.85 13.67 0.53
C ASN A 39 -14.20 14.07 -0.08
N GLN A 40 -14.67 13.38 -1.13
CA GLN A 40 -15.97 13.63 -1.76
C GLN A 40 -17.09 12.84 -1.09
N SER A 41 -16.85 11.58 -0.72
CA SER A 41 -17.87 10.71 -0.12
C SER A 41 -17.73 10.49 1.39
N GLY A 42 -16.59 10.84 1.98
CA GLY A 42 -16.26 10.55 3.38
C GLY A 42 -15.88 9.09 3.65
N ALA A 43 -15.94 8.20 2.66
CA ALA A 43 -15.57 6.80 2.85
C ALA A 43 -14.09 6.64 3.21
N VAL A 44 -13.81 5.79 4.20
CA VAL A 44 -12.46 5.53 4.70
C VAL A 44 -12.06 4.08 4.46
N THR A 45 -10.83 3.87 4.04
CA THR A 45 -10.19 2.54 3.97
C THR A 45 -8.92 2.59 4.80
N THR A 46 -8.76 1.62 5.71
CA THR A 46 -7.52 1.42 6.46
C THR A 46 -6.82 0.16 5.95
N LEU A 47 -5.58 0.29 5.51
CA LEU A 47 -4.69 -0.81 5.19
C LEU A 47 -3.71 -1.00 6.36
N ILE A 48 -3.69 -2.21 6.93
CA ILE A 48 -2.77 -2.60 8.01
C ILE A 48 -1.81 -3.65 7.46
N PHE A 49 -0.51 -3.38 7.57
CA PHE A 49 0.55 -4.27 7.14
C PHE A 49 1.28 -4.83 8.35
N ASN A 50 1.41 -6.15 8.38
CA ASN A 50 2.14 -6.88 9.41
C ASN A 50 3.04 -7.94 8.76
N ASN A 51 3.95 -8.51 9.57
CA ASN A 51 4.80 -9.64 9.18
C ASN A 51 5.60 -9.40 7.88
N TYR A 52 6.26 -8.25 7.77
CA TYR A 52 7.14 -7.99 6.64
C TYR A 52 8.35 -8.93 6.66
N HIS A 53 8.52 -9.70 5.58
CA HIS A 53 9.71 -10.49 5.31
C HIS A 53 10.46 -9.90 4.12
N PHE A 54 11.74 -9.60 4.32
CA PHE A 54 12.64 -9.11 3.28
C PHE A 54 13.58 -10.25 2.83
N ALA A 55 14.00 -10.21 1.56
CA ALA A 55 14.93 -11.18 0.98
C ALA A 55 14.50 -12.65 1.18
N ASN A 56 13.21 -12.94 0.98
CA ASN A 56 12.60 -14.25 1.22
C ASN A 56 12.74 -15.25 0.04
N GLY A 57 13.63 -14.97 -0.92
CA GLY A 57 13.98 -15.92 -1.98
C GLY A 57 13.02 -15.99 -3.17
N TYR A 58 12.08 -15.05 -3.31
CA TYR A 58 11.25 -14.98 -4.52
C TYR A 58 12.11 -14.81 -5.78
N ASN A 59 11.74 -15.54 -6.83
CA ASN A 59 12.37 -15.54 -8.14
C ASN A 59 11.39 -15.06 -9.23
N PRO A 60 11.85 -14.76 -10.46
CA PRO A 60 10.97 -14.22 -11.50
C PRO A 60 9.75 -15.08 -11.84
N ARG A 61 9.84 -16.41 -11.71
CA ARG A 61 8.72 -17.32 -12.00
C ARG A 61 7.56 -17.17 -11.01
N ASP A 62 7.83 -16.74 -9.78
CA ASP A 62 6.79 -16.50 -8.78
C ASP A 62 5.85 -15.35 -9.18
N PHE A 63 6.26 -14.53 -10.15
CA PHE A 63 5.50 -13.38 -10.67
C PHE A 63 4.96 -13.60 -12.09
N GLU A 64 5.09 -14.80 -12.66
CA GLU A 64 4.46 -15.13 -13.94
C GLU A 64 2.95 -15.27 -13.79
N GLN A 65 2.18 -14.96 -14.83
CA GLN A 65 0.70 -15.07 -14.77
C GLN A 65 0.23 -16.48 -14.41
N SER A 66 1.00 -17.51 -14.79
CA SER A 66 0.75 -18.91 -14.44
C SER A 66 0.81 -19.19 -12.93
N SER A 67 1.48 -18.33 -12.13
CA SER A 67 1.55 -18.46 -10.67
C SER A 67 0.27 -17.98 -9.97
N LEU A 68 -0.53 -17.15 -10.65
CA LEU A 68 -1.89 -16.81 -10.25
C LEU A 68 -2.75 -18.03 -10.59
N GLY A 69 -2.74 -19.05 -9.71
CA GLY A 69 -3.44 -20.31 -9.93
C GLY A 69 -4.82 -20.06 -10.56
N ALA A 70 -5.01 -20.53 -11.79
CA ALA A 70 -6.34 -20.52 -12.40
C ALA A 70 -7.24 -21.31 -11.44
N GLY A 71 -8.29 -20.66 -10.92
CA GLY A 71 -9.14 -21.24 -9.89
C GLY A 71 -9.51 -22.69 -10.21
N GLN A 72 -9.11 -23.60 -9.32
CA GLN A 72 -9.76 -24.89 -9.17
C GLN A 72 -10.99 -24.70 -8.29
#